data_AF-A0A806X3H5-F1
#
_entry.id   AF-A0A806X3H5-F1
#
_cell.length_a   1.000
_cell.length_b   1.000
_cell.length_c   1.000
_cell.angle_alpha   90.00
_cell.angle_beta   90.00
_cell.angle_gamma   90.00
#
_symmetry.space_group_name_H-M   'P 1'
#
loop_
_entity.id
_entity.type
_entity.pdbx_description
1 polymer ?
#
loop_
_entity_poly.entity_id
_entity_poly.type
_entity_poly.pdbx_seq_one_letter_code
_entity_poly.pdbx_strand_id
1 'polypeptide(L)'
;MTTMNQSQYAQHSGVDRKTIGRWIKAGRFIVMDGDLIDVEASDAALKKNRDGKDPRASNAKKKKAPVASDDDGDDIGNTVRRIMLTEGADLSREEAARIRENYMALQAKLQYEKDSGQLVELVVAEEVLFNAFRQQRDAWLNWPSRVAPLMAADLDVPADRMTEVLIEHVHKHISVLGEPEFNPAED
;
A
#
# COMPACT_ATOMS: atom_id res chain seq x y z
N MET A 1 1.64 53.48 2.31
CA MET A 1 0.63 52.46 2.66
C MET A 1 -0.60 52.72 1.80
N THR A 2 -0.69 52.01 0.68
CA THR A 2 -1.89 52.04 -0.15
C THR A 2 -2.92 51.13 0.50
N THR A 3 -4.05 51.69 0.94
CA THR A 3 -5.14 50.92 1.53
C THR A 3 -6.30 50.81 0.53
N MET A 4 -6.86 49.61 0.38
CA MET A 4 -7.96 49.34 -0.58
C MET A 4 -9.12 48.63 0.10
N ASN A 5 -10.33 48.84 -0.40
CA ASN A 5 -11.47 48.04 0.03
C ASN A 5 -11.40 46.62 -0.56
N GLN A 6 -12.03 45.63 0.07
CA GLN A 6 -12.08 44.22 -0.33
C GLN A 6 -12.40 44.01 -1.82
N SER A 7 -13.33 44.78 -2.40
CA SER A 7 -13.69 44.68 -3.82
C SER A 7 -12.58 45.16 -4.75
N GLN A 8 -11.85 46.21 -4.36
CA GLN A 8 -10.74 46.76 -5.15
C GLN A 8 -9.51 45.85 -5.04
N TYR A 9 -9.24 45.33 -3.83
CA TYR A 9 -8.16 44.38 -3.62
C TYR A 9 -8.42 43.03 -4.33
N ALA A 10 -9.67 42.59 -4.42
CA ALA A 10 -10.07 41.43 -5.22
C ALA A 10 -9.71 41.62 -6.72
N GLN A 11 -9.98 42.80 -7.28
CA GLN A 11 -9.60 43.14 -8.66
C GLN A 11 -8.08 43.22 -8.82
N HIS A 12 -7.37 43.81 -7.85
CA HIS A 12 -5.91 43.92 -7.85
C HIS A 12 -5.21 42.54 -7.81
N SER A 13 -5.69 41.64 -6.95
CA SER A 13 -5.09 40.32 -6.73
C SER A 13 -5.55 39.23 -7.71
N GLY A 14 -6.55 39.54 -8.56
CA GLY A 14 -7.11 38.62 -9.56
C GLY A 14 -7.98 37.50 -8.95
N VAL A 15 -8.59 37.75 -7.79
CA VAL A 15 -9.36 36.74 -7.04
C VAL A 15 -10.78 37.25 -6.74
N ASP A 16 -11.76 36.35 -6.65
CA ASP A 16 -13.13 36.72 -6.29
C ASP A 16 -13.24 37.31 -4.87
N ARG A 17 -14.13 38.30 -4.68
CA ARG A 17 -14.37 38.99 -3.39
C ARG A 17 -14.72 38.02 -2.26
N LYS A 18 -15.45 36.93 -2.56
CA LYS A 18 -15.78 35.90 -1.56
C LYS A 18 -14.53 35.18 -1.04
N THR A 19 -13.48 35.07 -1.85
CA THR A 19 -12.21 34.47 -1.44
C THR A 19 -11.44 35.41 -0.52
N ILE A 20 -11.43 36.71 -0.80
CA ILE A 20 -10.89 37.73 0.11
C ILE A 20 -11.62 37.67 1.46
N GLY A 21 -12.96 37.58 1.46
CA GLY A 21 -13.74 37.42 2.69
C GLY A 21 -13.42 36.13 3.48
N ARG A 22 -13.17 35.01 2.79
CA ARG A 22 -12.70 33.77 3.42
C ARG A 22 -11.30 33.92 4.02
N TRP A 23 -10.40 34.62 3.34
CA TRP A 23 -9.05 34.88 3.82
C TRP A 23 -9.04 35.76 5.06
N ILE A 24 -9.87 36.80 5.08
CA ILE A 24 -10.10 37.63 6.26
C ILE A 24 -10.68 36.80 7.41
N LYS A 25 -11.73 36.02 7.18
CA LYS A 25 -12.34 35.16 8.21
C LYS A 25 -11.38 34.11 8.76
N ALA A 26 -10.48 33.60 7.92
CA ALA A 26 -9.45 32.64 8.30
C ALA A 26 -8.19 33.29 8.90
N GLY A 27 -8.11 34.63 8.94
CA GLY A 27 -6.93 35.37 9.40
C GLY A 27 -5.66 35.07 8.59
N ARG A 28 -5.81 34.76 7.29
CA ARG A 28 -4.69 34.37 6.42
C ARG A 28 -4.60 35.28 5.20
N PHE A 29 -3.39 35.52 4.71
CA PHE A 29 -3.08 36.23 3.45
C PHE A 29 -3.46 37.71 3.35
N ILE A 30 -4.42 38.20 4.16
CA ILE A 30 -4.87 39.59 4.16
C ILE A 30 -4.46 40.24 5.47
N VAL A 31 -3.79 41.38 5.37
CA VAL A 31 -3.46 42.26 6.48
C VAL A 31 -4.41 43.44 6.45
N MET A 32 -5.15 43.63 7.53
CA MET A 32 -6.09 44.72 7.70
C MET A 32 -5.38 45.91 8.35
N ASP A 33 -5.62 47.11 7.82
CA ASP A 33 -5.25 48.38 8.42
C ASP A 33 -6.54 49.15 8.73
N GLY A 34 -7.04 48.99 9.96
CA GLY A 34 -8.38 49.42 10.35
C GLY A 34 -9.47 48.71 9.54
N ASP A 35 -10.29 49.50 8.85
CA ASP A 35 -11.41 49.01 8.02
C ASP A 35 -11.00 48.71 6.56
N LEU A 36 -9.75 48.97 6.18
CA LEU A 36 -9.24 48.79 4.82
C LEU A 36 -8.12 47.74 4.78
N ILE A 37 -7.83 47.22 3.58
CA ILE A 37 -6.77 46.22 3.37
C ILE A 37 -5.47 46.96 3.04
N ASP A 38 -4.41 46.64 3.78
CA ASP A 38 -3.05 47.04 3.40
C ASP A 38 -2.59 46.21 2.21
N VAL A 39 -2.47 46.86 1.05
CA VAL A 39 -2.17 46.20 -0.22
C VAL A 39 -0.77 45.58 -0.20
N GLU A 40 0.23 46.30 0.29
CA GLU A 40 1.63 45.88 0.23
C GLU A 40 1.90 44.72 1.19
N ALA A 41 1.38 44.81 2.41
CA ALA A 41 1.52 43.75 3.41
C ALA A 41 0.74 42.49 3.01
N SER A 42 -0.45 42.65 2.44
CA SER A 42 -1.27 41.54 1.96
C SER A 42 -0.66 40.85 0.73
N ASP A 43 -0.11 41.61 -0.22
CA ASP A 43 0.56 41.02 -1.39
C ASP A 43 1.86 40.30 -1.01
N ALA A 44 2.61 40.82 -0.04
CA ALA A 44 3.78 40.12 0.51
C ALA A 44 3.38 38.81 1.21
N ALA A 45 2.32 38.84 2.01
CA ALA A 45 1.77 37.64 2.66
C ALA A 45 1.23 36.63 1.65
N LEU A 46 0.60 37.11 0.58
CA LEU A 46 0.07 36.29 -0.51
C LEU A 46 1.20 35.64 -1.31
N LYS A 47 2.24 36.39 -1.69
CA LYS A 47 3.40 35.86 -2.42
C LYS A 47 4.17 34.82 -1.60
N LYS A 48 4.28 35.01 -0.28
CA LYS A 48 4.99 34.09 0.61
C LYS A 48 4.23 32.79 0.85
N ASN A 49 2.90 32.83 0.88
CA ASN A 49 2.08 31.70 1.33
C ASN A 49 1.20 31.08 0.22
N ARG A 50 1.08 31.72 -0.96
CA ARG A 50 0.29 31.20 -2.09
C ARG A 50 1.18 30.37 -2.99
N ASP A 51 0.92 29.06 -3.00
CA ASP A 51 1.50 28.16 -3.98
C ASP A 51 0.85 28.42 -5.34
N GLY A 52 1.62 28.97 -6.29
CA GLY A 52 1.14 29.29 -7.64
C GLY A 52 0.77 28.07 -8.48
N LYS A 53 0.98 26.85 -7.94
CA LYS A 53 0.75 25.57 -8.61
C LYS A 53 -0.21 24.64 -7.84
N ASP A 54 -1.18 25.16 -7.10
CA ASP A 54 -2.19 24.30 -6.44
C ASP A 54 -3.13 23.64 -7.48
N PRO A 55 -3.04 22.31 -7.72
CA PRO A 55 -3.88 21.61 -8.69
C PRO A 55 -5.35 21.48 -8.23
N ARG A 56 -5.69 21.93 -7.00
CA ARG A 56 -7.09 21.93 -6.52
C ARG A 56 -7.94 23.01 -7.18
N ALA A 57 -7.34 24.06 -7.74
CA ALA A 57 -8.05 25.10 -8.49
C ALA A 57 -8.62 24.58 -9.83
N SER A 58 -7.96 23.61 -10.47
CA SER A 58 -8.44 22.99 -11.72
C SER A 58 -9.49 21.91 -11.50
N ASN A 59 -9.46 21.23 -10.35
CA ASN A 59 -10.41 20.16 -10.03
C ASN A 59 -11.82 20.66 -9.65
N ALA A 60 -11.95 21.91 -9.20
CA ALA A 60 -13.25 22.50 -8.88
C ALA A 60 -14.13 22.82 -10.12
N LYS A 61 -13.60 22.71 -11.34
CA LYS A 61 -14.33 23.02 -12.58
C LYS A 61 -14.99 21.83 -13.27
N LYS A 62 -14.79 20.58 -12.82
CA LYS A 62 -15.45 19.41 -13.41
C LYS A 62 -16.23 18.62 -12.36
N LYS A 63 -17.55 18.53 -12.62
CA LYS A 63 -18.63 17.80 -11.93
C LYS A 63 -19.34 18.59 -10.81
N LYS A 64 -20.30 19.43 -11.22
CA LYS A 64 -21.55 19.61 -10.45
C LYS A 64 -22.50 18.47 -10.82
N ALA A 65 -22.57 17.44 -9.99
CA ALA A 65 -23.77 16.62 -9.85
C ALA A 65 -24.46 17.07 -8.55
N PRO A 66 -25.81 17.08 -8.48
CA PRO A 66 -26.50 17.52 -7.28
C PRO A 66 -26.39 16.41 -6.23
N VAL A 67 -25.73 16.69 -5.11
CA VAL A 67 -25.82 15.83 -3.93
C VAL A 67 -27.00 16.35 -3.13
N ALA A 68 -28.01 15.49 -2.98
CA ALA A 68 -29.13 15.69 -2.08
C ALA A 68 -28.58 15.96 -0.67
N SER A 69 -29.15 16.97 -0.02
CA SER A 69 -28.91 17.28 1.37
C SER A 69 -29.56 16.21 2.24
N ASP A 70 -28.78 15.21 2.64
CA ASP A 70 -29.10 14.40 3.81
C ASP A 70 -28.25 14.90 4.99
N ASP A 71 -29.00 15.29 6.00
CA ASP A 71 -28.61 15.80 7.31
C ASP A 71 -28.01 14.68 8.16
N ASP A 72 -26.75 14.32 7.90
CA ASP A 72 -25.97 13.39 8.75
C ASP A 72 -24.49 13.83 8.81
N GLY A 73 -24.31 15.10 9.18
CA GLY A 73 -23.07 15.86 9.02
C GLY A 73 -21.94 15.59 10.01
N ASP A 74 -22.07 14.62 10.92
CA ASP A 74 -21.09 14.45 12.02
C ASP A 74 -20.23 13.17 11.94
N ASP A 75 -20.72 12.08 11.35
CA ASP A 75 -20.02 10.77 11.44
C ASP A 75 -18.87 10.61 10.42
N ILE A 76 -19.07 11.04 9.17
CA ILE A 76 -18.00 11.02 8.15
C ILE A 76 -16.92 12.05 8.51
N GLY A 77 -17.33 13.23 9.01
CA GLY A 77 -16.44 14.27 9.50
C GLY A 77 -15.59 13.81 10.69
N ASN A 78 -16.20 13.13 11.66
CA ASN A 78 -15.48 12.54 12.79
C ASN A 78 -14.58 11.39 12.38
N THR A 79 -14.99 10.56 11.43
CA THR A 79 -14.17 9.43 10.96
C THR A 79 -12.94 9.91 10.19
N VAL A 80 -13.08 10.90 9.32
CA VAL A 80 -11.93 11.54 8.64
C VAL A 80 -11.02 12.26 9.64
N ARG A 81 -11.59 12.97 10.63
CA ARG A 81 -10.81 13.61 11.69
C ARG A 81 -10.07 12.61 12.55
N ARG A 82 -10.69 11.47 12.88
CA ARG A 82 -10.11 10.41 13.69
C ARG A 82 -8.97 9.72 12.96
N ILE A 83 -9.13 9.42 11.67
CA ILE A 83 -8.05 8.89 10.81
C ILE A 83 -6.89 9.90 10.73
N MET A 84 -7.20 11.19 10.55
CA MET A 84 -6.18 12.23 10.59
C MET A 84 -5.48 12.30 11.95
N LEU A 85 -6.21 12.23 13.06
CA LEU A 85 -5.67 12.34 14.42
C LEU A 85 -4.79 11.13 14.80
N THR A 86 -5.14 9.93 14.32
CA THR A 86 -4.38 8.71 14.58
C THR A 86 -3.07 8.60 13.78
N GLU A 87 -2.97 9.29 12.64
CA GLU A 87 -1.82 9.13 11.72
C GLU A 87 -0.98 10.40 11.52
N GLY A 88 -1.46 11.60 11.90
CA GLY A 88 -0.63 12.79 11.70
C GLY A 88 -1.24 14.18 11.77
N ALA A 89 -2.42 14.37 12.37
CA ALA A 89 -3.11 15.66 12.39
C ALA A 89 -2.29 16.80 13.03
N ASP A 90 -1.41 16.46 13.97
CA ASP A 90 -0.56 17.42 14.70
C ASP A 90 0.85 17.57 14.09
N LEU A 91 1.18 16.85 13.01
CA LEU A 91 2.48 16.97 12.36
C LEU A 91 2.58 18.27 11.56
N SER A 92 3.73 18.93 11.66
CA SER A 92 4.04 20.03 10.74
C SER A 92 4.11 19.51 9.30
N ARG A 93 3.87 20.40 8.33
CA ARG A 93 3.89 20.02 6.91
C ARG A 93 5.23 19.44 6.46
N GLU A 94 6.32 19.90 7.06
CA GLU A 94 7.67 19.42 6.79
C GLU A 94 7.86 17.99 7.33
N GLU A 95 7.38 17.70 8.54
CA GLU A 95 7.41 16.36 9.11
C GLU A 95 6.53 15.39 8.30
N ALA A 96 5.32 15.81 7.94
CA ALA A 96 4.44 15.03 7.09
C ALA A 96 5.05 14.77 5.70
N ALA A 97 5.83 15.71 5.16
CA ALA A 97 6.54 15.53 3.90
C ALA A 97 7.69 14.53 4.02
N ARG A 98 8.50 14.62 5.09
CA ARG A 98 9.58 13.66 5.36
C ARG A 98 9.06 12.24 5.57
N ILE A 99 7.98 12.08 6.32
CA ILE A 99 7.36 10.76 6.55
C ILE A 99 6.91 10.15 5.22
N ARG A 100 6.25 10.94 4.37
CA ARG A 100 5.84 10.48 3.04
C ARG A 100 7.03 10.07 2.17
N GLU A 101 8.11 10.87 2.18
CA GLU A 101 9.33 10.56 1.44
C GLU A 101 9.98 9.27 1.93
N ASN A 102 10.04 9.06 3.26
CA ASN A 102 10.53 7.82 3.84
C ASN A 102 9.70 6.61 3.41
N TYR A 103 8.36 6.69 3.47
CA TYR A 103 7.50 5.60 3.01
C TYR A 103 7.63 5.35 1.52
N MET A 104 7.78 6.39 0.69
CA MET A 104 8.04 6.25 -0.73
C MET A 104 9.38 5.56 -0.99
N ALA A 105 10.43 5.90 -0.25
CA ALA A 105 11.73 5.26 -0.34
C ALA A 105 11.68 3.78 0.07
N LEU A 106 10.96 3.45 1.15
CA LEU A 106 10.74 2.07 1.59
C LEU A 106 9.97 1.26 0.56
N GLN A 107 8.91 1.83 -0.03
CA GLN A 107 8.15 1.17 -1.07
C GLN A 107 8.97 0.95 -2.34
N ALA A 108 9.77 1.94 -2.75
CA ALA A 108 10.67 1.81 -3.89
C ALA A 108 11.76 0.75 -3.64
N LYS A 109 12.29 0.68 -2.41
CA LYS A 109 13.23 -0.37 -2.01
C LYS A 109 12.59 -1.75 -2.07
N LEU A 110 11.40 -1.93 -1.49
CA LEU A 110 10.67 -3.20 -1.54
C LEU A 110 10.39 -3.63 -2.98
N GLN A 111 10.04 -2.69 -3.86
CA GLN A 111 9.82 -2.98 -5.26
C GLN A 111 11.12 -3.40 -5.95
N TYR A 112 12.22 -2.70 -5.71
CA TYR A 112 13.54 -3.07 -6.22
C TYR A 112 13.97 -4.48 -5.75
N GLU A 113 13.76 -4.83 -4.48
CA GLU A 113 14.09 -6.16 -3.94
C GLU A 113 13.26 -7.27 -4.58
N LYS A 114 11.98 -7.00 -4.89
CA LYS A 114 11.13 -7.91 -5.68
C LYS A 114 11.61 -8.04 -7.12
N ASP A 115 11.85 -6.92 -7.80
CA ASP A 115 12.24 -6.89 -9.21
C ASP A 115 13.64 -7.47 -9.45
N SER A 116 14.54 -7.33 -8.48
CA SER A 116 15.87 -7.95 -8.48
C SER A 116 15.84 -9.44 -8.11
N GLY A 117 14.68 -9.99 -7.73
CA GLY A 117 14.51 -11.39 -7.37
C GLY A 117 15.04 -11.77 -5.99
N GLN A 118 15.33 -10.79 -5.13
CA GLN A 118 15.76 -11.04 -3.75
C GLN A 118 14.59 -11.45 -2.84
N LEU A 119 13.36 -11.05 -3.19
CA LEU A 119 12.14 -11.39 -2.46
C LEU A 119 11.20 -12.22 -3.32
N VAL A 120 10.62 -13.26 -2.73
CA VAL A 120 9.56 -14.09 -3.32
C VAL A 120 8.33 -14.03 -2.42
N GLU A 121 7.15 -14.07 -3.03
CA GLU A 121 5.90 -14.19 -2.28
C GLU A 121 5.82 -15.56 -1.60
N LEU A 122 5.64 -15.55 -0.28
CA LEU A 122 5.66 -16.75 0.54
C LEU A 122 4.64 -17.79 0.07
N VAL A 123 3.43 -17.38 -0.31
CA VAL A 123 2.38 -18.28 -0.83
C VAL A 123 2.84 -19.01 -2.09
N VAL A 124 3.53 -18.30 -2.99
CA VAL A 124 4.06 -18.90 -4.23
C VAL A 124 5.20 -19.87 -3.92
N ALA A 125 6.09 -19.50 -2.99
CA ALA A 125 7.19 -20.37 -2.57
C ALA A 125 6.67 -21.67 -1.92
N GLU A 126 5.68 -21.57 -1.05
CA GLU A 126 5.02 -22.72 -0.41
C GLU A 126 4.35 -23.62 -1.45
N GLU A 127 3.62 -23.05 -2.40
CA GLU A 127 2.95 -23.81 -3.46
C GLU A 127 3.96 -24.58 -4.33
N VAL A 128 5.04 -23.92 -4.76
CA VAL A 128 6.10 -24.55 -5.55
C VAL A 128 6.75 -25.69 -4.77
N LEU A 129 7.10 -25.46 -3.50
CA LEU A 129 7.73 -26.46 -2.66
C LEU A 129 6.80 -27.66 -2.42
N PHE A 130 5.53 -27.40 -2.07
CA PHE A 130 4.53 -28.43 -1.86
C PHE A 130 4.33 -29.28 -3.11
N ASN A 131 4.18 -28.64 -4.28
CA ASN A 131 4.01 -29.34 -5.54
C ASN A 131 5.25 -30.17 -5.92
N ALA A 132 6.46 -29.68 -5.65
CA ALA A 132 7.69 -30.42 -5.89
C ALA A 132 7.76 -31.71 -5.03
N PHE A 133 7.51 -31.60 -3.72
CA PHE A 133 7.50 -32.78 -2.85
C PHE A 133 6.34 -33.72 -3.12
N ARG A 134 5.18 -33.20 -3.52
CA ARG A 134 4.05 -34.01 -3.98
C ARG A 134 4.43 -34.84 -5.20
N GLN A 135 5.06 -34.22 -6.20
CA GLN A 135 5.52 -34.95 -7.39
C GLN A 135 6.53 -36.04 -7.02
N GLN A 136 7.45 -35.76 -6.09
CA GLN A 136 8.40 -36.76 -5.60
C GLN A 136 7.70 -37.93 -4.90
N ARG A 137 6.70 -37.66 -4.05
CA ARG A 137 5.90 -38.69 -3.38
C ARG A 137 5.15 -39.53 -4.40
N ASP A 138 4.45 -38.91 -5.33
CA ASP A 138 3.66 -39.60 -6.35
C ASP A 138 4.57 -40.43 -7.28
N ALA A 139 5.80 -39.97 -7.56
CA ALA A 139 6.81 -40.73 -8.28
C ALA A 139 7.24 -41.99 -7.51
N TRP A 140 7.48 -41.89 -6.19
CA TRP A 140 7.80 -43.05 -5.35
C TRP A 140 6.65 -44.04 -5.26
N LEU A 141 5.40 -43.59 -5.09
CA LEU A 141 4.24 -44.49 -5.04
C LEU A 141 4.05 -45.30 -6.34
N ASN A 142 4.37 -44.70 -7.49
CA ASN A 142 4.30 -45.36 -8.79
C ASN A 142 5.56 -46.13 -9.18
N TRP A 143 6.64 -46.03 -8.39
CA TRP A 143 7.91 -46.65 -8.73
C TRP A 143 7.90 -48.18 -8.61
N PRO A 144 7.34 -48.80 -7.55
CA PRO A 144 7.27 -50.26 -7.41
C PRO A 144 6.57 -50.95 -8.58
N SER A 145 5.43 -50.43 -9.06
CA SER A 145 4.69 -51.06 -10.17
C SER A 145 5.46 -51.07 -11.49
N ARG A 146 6.43 -50.16 -11.65
CA ARG A 146 7.28 -50.07 -12.85
C ARG A 146 8.56 -50.88 -12.73
N VAL A 147 9.18 -50.91 -11.55
CA VAL A 147 10.53 -51.46 -11.37
C VAL A 147 10.52 -52.87 -10.77
N ALA A 148 9.54 -53.20 -9.93
CA ALA A 148 9.44 -54.52 -9.30
C ALA A 148 9.39 -55.68 -10.31
N PRO A 149 8.66 -55.60 -11.44
CA PRO A 149 8.66 -56.68 -12.43
C PRO A 149 10.03 -56.86 -13.11
N LEU A 150 10.77 -55.77 -13.33
CA LEU A 150 12.11 -55.81 -13.92
C LEU A 150 13.11 -56.46 -12.96
N MET A 151 13.11 -56.01 -11.70
CA MET A 151 13.94 -56.60 -10.65
C MET A 151 13.61 -58.08 -10.43
N ALA A 152 12.33 -58.45 -10.53
CA ALA A 152 11.89 -59.83 -10.33
C ALA A 152 12.40 -60.75 -11.43
N ALA A 153 12.43 -60.27 -12.68
CA ALA A 153 13.01 -60.99 -13.80
C ALA A 153 14.53 -61.19 -13.64
N ASP A 154 15.25 -60.16 -13.17
CA ASP A 154 16.71 -60.24 -12.97
C ASP A 154 17.11 -61.18 -11.82
N LEU A 155 16.26 -61.29 -10.80
CA LEU A 155 16.52 -62.06 -9.57
C LEU A 155 15.81 -63.43 -9.55
N ASP A 156 15.11 -63.80 -10.64
CA ASP A 156 14.35 -65.05 -10.79
C ASP A 156 13.35 -65.31 -9.64
N VAL A 157 12.59 -64.27 -9.27
CA VAL A 157 11.55 -64.33 -8.23
C VAL A 157 10.17 -63.94 -8.78
N PRO A 158 9.06 -64.38 -8.14
CA PRO A 158 7.72 -64.01 -8.60
C PRO A 158 7.49 -62.49 -8.57
N ALA A 159 7.11 -61.92 -9.72
CA ALA A 159 6.92 -60.48 -9.89
C ALA A 159 5.85 -59.89 -8.95
N ASP A 160 4.74 -60.62 -8.74
CA ASP A 160 3.66 -60.21 -7.85
C ASP A 160 4.18 -60.05 -6.41
N ARG A 161 5.00 -61.02 -5.95
CA ARG A 161 5.55 -60.99 -4.60
C ARG A 161 6.56 -59.87 -4.41
N MET A 162 7.42 -59.63 -5.39
CA MET A 162 8.38 -58.52 -5.33
C MET A 162 7.67 -57.17 -5.33
N THR A 163 6.58 -57.02 -6.10
CA THR A 163 5.79 -55.79 -6.15
C THR A 163 5.12 -55.50 -4.80
N GLU A 164 4.51 -56.50 -4.16
CA GLU A 164 3.93 -56.36 -2.81
C GLU A 164 4.95 -55.87 -1.78
N VAL A 165 6.11 -56.54 -1.72
CA VAL A 165 7.17 -56.24 -0.74
C VAL A 165 7.72 -54.82 -0.96
N LEU A 166 7.95 -54.43 -2.21
CA LEU A 166 8.44 -53.09 -2.53
C LEU A 166 7.41 -52.01 -2.22
N ILE A 167 6.12 -52.25 -2.48
CA ILE A 167 5.04 -51.32 -2.10
C ILE A 167 5.06 -51.08 -0.58
N GLU A 168 5.13 -52.14 0.22
CA GLU A 168 5.16 -52.03 1.68
C GLU A 168 6.35 -51.19 2.17
N HIS A 169 7.56 -51.47 1.68
CA HIS A 169 8.77 -50.73 2.07
C HIS A 169 8.76 -49.28 1.60
N VAL A 170 8.31 -49.01 0.37
CA VAL A 170 8.22 -47.64 -0.16
C VAL A 170 7.17 -46.84 0.60
N HIS A 171 6.02 -47.41 0.91
CA HIS A 171 5.01 -46.75 1.75
C HIS A 171 5.57 -46.41 3.13
N LYS A 172 6.24 -47.35 3.80
CA LYS A 172 6.89 -47.09 5.09
C LYS A 172 7.93 -45.96 5.00
N HIS A 173 8.74 -45.95 3.94
CA HIS A 173 9.73 -44.90 3.72
C HIS A 173 9.09 -43.52 3.52
N ILE A 174 8.05 -43.42 2.70
CA ILE A 174 7.31 -42.17 2.48
C ILE A 174 6.66 -41.69 3.79
N SER A 175 6.08 -42.58 4.59
CA SER A 175 5.48 -42.21 5.88
C SER A 175 6.52 -41.59 6.83
N VAL A 176 7.72 -42.18 6.93
CA VAL A 176 8.81 -41.62 7.74
C VAL A 176 9.25 -40.24 7.23
N LEU A 177 9.32 -40.05 5.92
CA LEU A 177 9.63 -38.73 5.33
C LEU A 177 8.53 -37.69 5.59
N GLY A 178 7.27 -38.13 5.73
CA GLY A 178 6.12 -37.29 6.04
C GLY A 178 6.00 -36.90 7.51
N GLU A 179 6.79 -37.52 8.39
CA GLU A 179 6.94 -37.18 9.82
C GLU A 179 8.31 -36.53 10.07
N PRO A 180 8.65 -35.39 9.43
CA PRO A 180 9.90 -34.73 9.76
C PRO A 180 9.82 -34.26 11.22
N GLU A 181 10.83 -34.61 12.04
CA GLU A 181 11.10 -33.90 13.28
C GLU A 181 11.47 -32.46 12.91
N PHE A 182 10.46 -31.61 12.71
CA PHE A 182 10.67 -30.19 12.55
C PHE A 182 11.07 -29.66 13.91
N ASN A 183 12.37 -29.58 14.16
CA ASN A 183 12.93 -29.01 15.37
C ASN A 183 13.37 -27.56 15.09
N PRO A 184 12.49 -26.55 15.27
CA PRO A 184 12.81 -25.16 14.96
C PRO A 184 13.83 -24.52 15.93
N ALA A 185 14.52 -25.32 16.74
CA ALA A 185 15.43 -24.86 17.79
C ALA A 185 16.93 -24.94 17.43
N GLU A 186 17.27 -25.33 16.21
CA GLU A 186 18.64 -25.22 15.68
C GLU A 186 18.69 -24.21 14.53
N ASP A 187 18.56 -22.92 14.89
CA ASP A 187 19.26 -21.76 14.29
C ASP A 187 18.88 -20.46 15.02
#